data_AF-A0A4S4LHV5-F1
#
_entry.id   AF-A0A4S4LHV5-F1
#
_cell.length_a   1.000
_cell.length_b   1.000
_cell.length_c   1.000
_cell.angle_alpha   90.00
_cell.angle_beta   90.00
_cell.angle_gamma   90.00
#
_symmetry.space_group_name_H-M   'P 1'
#
loop_
_entity.id
_entity.type
_entity.pdbx_description
1 polymer ?
#
loop_
_entity_poly.entity_id
_entity_poly.type
_entity_poly.pdbx_seq_one_letter_code
_entity_poly.pdbx_strand_id
1 'polypeptide(L)'
;MTSNTSPPEKVELWEEKAEQAAGLIYQKLEHGMQILVQKYMDDPIKMWGELEKMQHQDNPASCFIAYDQFFSITKKEDESLTALTARVEDALHKMHNSCNGALTLKDFEDELAAVALVQALPMEYSSFRSALLLLTNFDFKTVKDAFLQEQKNHQLCAADSALALKVSTPAKPSSQSVVYFIANIRSPVRIDLAQGNSQDKTRVVAWSKYDMTQTDNIRYTFRNLRGGTYMTLDSDAFQDDVPIYGQNRGGVTGRQEWLIRKTQEGYKIGNTISKTFVDLYYGGGSDTKITGWRSDWNTFNVNQSWTFELVSQTHAEVDDAIWRNPILRPEFQSYQSDTVYLILTQKALNVIWNESGLKGMKPQDQIFDCDDFAFVFKAAVAQWGNSTIHTDGFAILCGILFGVKDGPNLDVHALNWSISNSNKQQVVYFEPQNGQFNINFL
;
A
#
# COMPACT_ATOMS: atom_id res chain seq x y z
N MET A 1 80.57 20.05 -3.91
CA MET A 1 80.53 18.58 -3.74
C MET A 1 79.07 18.17 -3.67
N THR A 2 78.55 17.49 -4.69
CA THR A 2 77.22 16.90 -4.68
C THR A 2 77.38 15.40 -4.43
N SER A 3 76.86 14.90 -3.32
CA SER A 3 76.91 13.48 -2.98
C SER A 3 76.01 12.69 -3.93
N ASN A 4 76.63 11.93 -4.84
CA ASN A 4 75.94 10.82 -5.51
C ASN A 4 75.69 9.72 -4.48
N THR A 5 74.60 9.83 -3.73
CA THR A 5 74.08 8.72 -2.92
C THR A 5 73.85 7.52 -3.83
N SER A 6 74.45 6.42 -3.43
CA SER A 6 74.58 5.19 -4.19
C SER A 6 73.21 4.50 -4.36
N PRO A 7 73.08 3.56 -5.32
CA PRO A 7 71.85 2.79 -5.47
C PRO A 7 71.36 2.09 -4.17
N PRO A 8 72.18 1.39 -3.36
CA PRO A 8 71.69 0.72 -2.16
C PRO A 8 71.20 1.70 -1.07
N GLU A 9 71.90 2.81 -0.80
CA GLU A 9 71.45 3.80 0.20
C GLU A 9 70.03 4.31 -0.09
N LYS A 10 69.64 4.41 -1.37
CA LYS A 10 68.30 4.84 -1.80
C LYS A 10 67.24 3.76 -1.68
N VAL A 11 67.64 2.49 -1.66
CA VAL A 11 66.76 1.35 -1.41
C VAL A 11 66.51 1.23 0.08
N GLU A 12 67.54 1.25 0.92
CA GLU A 12 67.41 1.26 2.39
C GLU A 12 66.54 2.44 2.87
N LEU A 13 66.77 3.66 2.35
CA LEU A 13 65.95 4.86 2.63
C LEU A 13 64.52 4.84 2.04
N TRP A 14 64.18 3.84 1.23
CA TRP A 14 62.82 3.58 0.76
C TRP A 14 62.16 2.47 1.59
N GLU A 15 62.89 1.39 1.88
CA GLU A 15 62.45 0.26 2.73
C GLU A 15 62.12 0.74 4.16
N GLU A 16 62.98 1.52 4.80
CA GLU A 16 62.73 2.09 6.13
C GLU A 16 61.44 2.94 6.17
N LYS A 17 61.17 3.68 5.10
CA LYS A 17 59.95 4.50 4.97
C LYS A 17 58.72 3.67 4.63
N ALA A 18 58.90 2.57 3.91
CA ALA A 18 57.83 1.63 3.60
C ALA A 18 57.36 0.92 4.88
N GLU A 19 58.28 0.44 5.72
CA GLU A 19 57.96 -0.13 7.04
C GLU A 19 57.29 0.90 7.96
N GLN A 20 57.81 2.13 8.04
CA GLN A 20 57.19 3.20 8.82
C GLN A 20 55.76 3.53 8.34
N ALA A 21 55.53 3.60 7.02
CA ALA A 21 54.21 3.82 6.45
C ALA A 21 53.25 2.65 6.73
N ALA A 22 53.69 1.41 6.57
CA ALA A 22 52.90 0.21 6.84
C ALA A 22 52.49 0.12 8.31
N GLY A 23 53.44 0.35 9.23
CA GLY A 23 53.18 0.40 10.67
C GLY A 23 52.19 1.49 11.07
N LEU A 24 52.30 2.69 10.46
CA LEU A 24 51.35 3.78 10.68
C LEU A 24 49.94 3.47 10.13
N ILE A 25 49.84 2.85 8.95
CA ILE A 25 48.55 2.39 8.39
C ILE A 25 47.92 1.37 9.36
N TYR A 26 48.66 0.33 9.74
CA TYR A 26 48.14 -0.75 10.60
C TYR A 26 47.66 -0.22 11.97
N GLN A 27 48.40 0.70 12.60
CA GLN A 27 48.03 1.31 13.88
C GLN A 27 46.81 2.24 13.81
N LYS A 28 46.44 2.72 12.62
CA LYS A 28 45.28 3.62 12.43
C LYS A 28 44.00 2.88 12.06
N LEU A 29 44.07 1.61 11.68
CA LEU A 29 42.93 0.77 11.37
C LEU A 29 42.28 0.16 12.61
N GLU A 30 40.97 0.00 12.57
CA GLU A 30 40.25 -0.83 13.54
C GLU A 30 40.62 -2.31 13.42
N HIS A 31 40.46 -3.07 14.51
CA HIS A 31 40.95 -4.44 14.61
C HIS A 31 40.33 -5.40 13.57
N GLY A 32 39.11 -5.13 13.08
CA GLY A 32 38.50 -5.89 11.98
C GLY A 32 39.15 -5.63 10.61
N MET A 33 39.59 -4.39 10.35
CA MET A 33 40.25 -4.02 9.09
C MET A 33 41.72 -4.44 9.07
N GLN A 34 42.38 -4.44 10.23
CA GLN A 34 43.77 -4.92 10.39
C GLN A 34 43.99 -6.32 9.80
N ILE A 35 43.02 -7.24 9.98
CA ILE A 35 43.07 -8.63 9.48
C ILE A 35 43.27 -8.68 7.95
N LEU A 36 42.68 -7.74 7.21
CA LEU A 36 42.71 -7.71 5.74
C LEU A 36 44.10 -7.32 5.20
N VAL A 37 44.76 -6.37 5.85
CA VAL A 37 46.08 -5.86 5.48
C VAL A 37 47.24 -6.59 6.14
N GLN A 38 46.98 -7.45 7.14
CA GLN A 38 48.02 -8.17 7.91
C GLN A 38 48.97 -9.00 7.02
N LYS A 39 48.48 -9.53 5.90
CA LYS A 39 49.24 -10.26 4.86
C LYS A 39 50.15 -9.37 3.99
N TYR A 40 50.18 -8.06 4.21
CA TYR A 40 50.90 -7.06 3.41
C TYR A 40 51.68 -6.04 4.27
N MET A 41 51.98 -6.34 5.54
CA MET A 41 52.74 -5.45 6.44
C MET A 41 54.09 -4.99 5.84
N ASP A 42 54.65 -5.77 4.91
CA ASP A 42 55.92 -5.53 4.23
C ASP A 42 55.78 -4.61 2.99
N ASP A 43 54.55 -4.25 2.61
CA ASP A 43 54.25 -3.47 1.39
C ASP A 43 53.06 -2.50 1.63
N PRO A 44 53.33 -1.24 2.03
CA PRO A 44 52.27 -0.26 2.29
C PRO A 44 51.47 0.13 1.03
N ILE A 45 51.99 -0.09 -0.17
CA ILE A 45 51.28 0.18 -1.43
C ILE A 45 50.21 -0.89 -1.64
N LYS A 46 50.51 -2.16 -1.35
CA LYS A 46 49.50 -3.23 -1.31
C LYS A 46 48.52 -3.07 -0.15
N MET A 47 48.97 -2.64 1.04
CA MET A 47 48.04 -2.32 2.14
C MET A 47 47.05 -1.23 1.71
N TRP A 48 47.55 -0.12 1.16
CA TRP A 48 46.70 0.97 0.68
C TRP A 48 45.75 0.51 -0.43
N GLY A 49 46.26 -0.20 -1.44
CA GLY A 49 45.44 -0.70 -2.55
C GLY A 49 44.39 -1.75 -2.17
N GLU A 50 44.47 -2.40 -1.01
CA GLU A 50 43.43 -3.32 -0.52
C GLU A 50 42.40 -2.59 0.38
N LEU A 51 42.82 -1.55 1.11
CA LEU A 51 41.92 -0.61 1.79
C LEU A 51 41.13 0.21 0.77
N GLU A 52 41.79 0.65 -0.30
CA GLU A 52 41.23 1.41 -1.41
C GLU A 52 40.11 0.63 -2.12
N LYS A 53 40.27 -0.67 -2.35
CA LYS A 53 39.19 -1.57 -2.85
C LYS A 53 38.07 -1.83 -1.86
N MET A 54 38.33 -1.66 -0.56
CA MET A 54 37.32 -1.84 0.49
C MET A 54 36.46 -0.58 0.64
N GLN A 55 37.09 0.60 0.53
CA GLN A 55 36.44 1.89 0.66
C GLN A 55 35.81 2.36 -0.65
N HIS A 56 36.52 2.19 -1.78
CA HIS A 56 35.93 2.17 -3.13
C HIS A 56 35.47 0.75 -3.46
N GLN A 57 34.48 0.26 -2.69
CA GLN A 57 33.50 -0.59 -3.35
C GLN A 57 32.76 0.32 -4.35
N ASP A 58 33.08 0.16 -5.64
CA ASP A 58 32.40 0.79 -6.78
C ASP A 58 30.94 0.32 -6.84
N ASN A 59 30.14 0.78 -5.89
CA ASN A 59 28.71 0.61 -5.83
C ASN A 59 28.06 1.91 -6.31
N PRO A 60 27.45 1.94 -7.49
CA PRO A 60 26.81 3.15 -8.00
C PRO A 60 25.67 3.69 -7.11
N ALA A 61 25.09 2.84 -6.24
CA ALA A 61 24.14 3.29 -5.24
C ALA A 61 24.78 4.20 -4.17
N SER A 62 26.08 4.09 -3.90
CA SER A 62 26.81 5.03 -3.03
C SER A 62 26.84 6.43 -3.65
N CYS A 63 27.10 6.53 -4.97
CA CYS A 63 26.99 7.79 -5.71
C CYS A 63 25.56 8.34 -5.61
N PHE A 64 24.54 7.51 -5.92
CA PHE A 64 23.13 7.91 -5.83
C PHE A 64 22.77 8.42 -4.43
N ILE A 65 23.14 7.72 -3.37
CA ILE A 65 22.86 8.12 -1.98
C ILE A 65 23.55 9.45 -1.66
N ALA A 66 24.77 9.69 -2.14
CA ALA A 66 25.45 10.97 -1.94
C ALA A 66 24.75 12.12 -2.69
N TYR A 67 24.31 11.92 -3.94
CA TYR A 67 23.50 12.90 -4.67
C TYR A 67 22.13 13.14 -3.99
N ASP A 68 21.41 12.09 -3.60
CA ASP A 68 20.09 12.14 -2.96
C ASP A 68 20.16 12.87 -1.61
N GLN A 69 21.20 12.60 -0.81
CA GLN A 69 21.50 13.34 0.41
C GLN A 69 21.85 14.81 0.14
N PHE A 70 22.70 15.10 -0.84
CA PHE A 70 23.12 16.47 -1.19
C PHE A 70 21.94 17.33 -1.64
N PHE A 71 21.10 16.84 -2.56
CA PHE A 71 19.92 17.57 -3.04
C PHE A 71 18.80 17.65 -2.00
N SER A 72 18.78 16.77 -0.99
CA SER A 72 17.85 16.82 0.15
C SER A 72 18.28 17.80 1.26
N ILE A 73 19.37 18.56 1.11
CA ILE A 73 19.79 19.53 2.13
C ILE A 73 18.85 20.75 2.15
N THR A 74 17.97 20.75 3.14
CA THR A 74 17.21 21.93 3.58
C THR A 74 17.84 22.57 4.84
N LYS A 75 17.53 23.85 5.10
CA LYS A 75 17.90 24.54 6.35
C LYS A 75 17.02 24.03 7.49
N LYS A 76 17.61 23.61 8.61
CA LYS A 76 16.87 23.30 9.85
C LYS A 76 16.49 24.60 10.58
N GLU A 77 15.50 24.57 11.48
CA GLU A 77 14.98 25.81 12.09
C GLU A 77 16.05 26.56 12.90
N ASP A 78 16.65 25.92 13.91
CA ASP A 78 17.71 26.48 14.78
C ASP A 78 19.10 26.61 14.13
N GLU A 79 19.23 26.26 12.84
CA GLU A 79 20.52 26.24 12.15
C GLU A 79 20.95 27.65 11.68
N SER A 80 22.22 27.99 11.91
CA SER A 80 22.82 29.21 11.33
C SER A 80 23.19 28.99 9.85
N LEU A 81 23.17 30.05 9.04
CA LEU A 81 23.55 29.94 7.62
C LEU A 81 24.97 29.39 7.43
N THR A 82 25.89 29.69 8.35
CA THR A 82 27.26 29.14 8.34
C THR A 82 27.29 27.64 8.62
N ALA A 83 26.44 27.13 9.51
CA ALA A 83 26.31 25.69 9.75
C ALA A 83 25.67 24.96 8.56
N LEU A 84 24.69 25.58 7.89
CA LEU A 84 24.14 25.08 6.64
C LEU A 84 25.21 25.01 5.54
N THR A 85 26.02 26.07 5.35
CA THR A 85 27.14 26.08 4.41
C THR A 85 28.11 24.93 4.71
N ALA A 86 28.51 24.75 5.96
CA ALA A 86 29.40 23.65 6.35
C ALA A 86 28.81 22.26 6.06
N ARG A 87 27.49 22.05 6.20
CA ARG A 87 26.83 20.79 5.80
C ARG A 87 26.80 20.60 4.28
N VAL A 88 26.58 21.66 3.51
CA VAL A 88 26.63 21.60 2.04
C VAL A 88 28.06 21.29 1.57
N GLU A 89 29.08 21.89 2.18
CA GLU A 89 30.49 21.63 1.88
C GLU A 89 30.92 20.20 2.25
N ASP A 90 30.51 19.68 3.41
CA ASP A 90 30.74 18.29 3.84
C ASP A 90 30.03 17.27 2.93
N ALA A 91 28.77 17.53 2.56
CA ALA A 91 28.03 16.68 1.62
C ALA A 91 28.62 16.73 0.20
N LEU A 92 29.11 17.89 -0.25
CA LEU A 92 29.82 18.03 -1.53
C LEU A 92 31.12 17.22 -1.52
N HIS A 93 31.90 17.25 -0.44
CA HIS A 93 33.08 16.40 -0.29
C HIS A 93 32.72 14.90 -0.30
N LYS A 94 31.64 14.51 0.38
CA LYS A 94 31.14 13.11 0.36
C LYS A 94 30.71 12.68 -1.03
N MET A 95 30.03 13.54 -1.80
CA MET A 95 29.67 13.30 -3.19
C MET A 95 30.92 13.15 -4.07
N HIS A 96 31.87 14.07 -3.97
CA HIS A 96 33.16 14.01 -4.69
C HIS A 96 33.99 12.76 -4.35
N ASN A 97 33.92 12.26 -3.12
CA ASN A 97 34.63 11.05 -2.69
C ASN A 97 33.85 9.74 -2.98
N SER A 98 32.57 9.83 -3.33
CA SER A 98 31.73 8.67 -3.69
C SER A 98 31.68 8.45 -5.20
N CYS A 99 31.67 9.54 -5.97
CA CYS A 99 31.68 9.48 -7.44
C CYS A 99 33.10 9.21 -7.94
N ASN A 100 33.21 8.43 -9.03
CA ASN A 100 34.49 7.83 -9.40
C ASN A 100 35.53 8.88 -9.87
N GLY A 101 36.77 8.77 -9.39
CA GLY A 101 37.81 9.82 -9.56
C GLY A 101 38.31 10.08 -10.99
N ALA A 102 37.74 9.40 -11.99
CA ALA A 102 38.09 9.50 -13.41
C ALA A 102 36.90 9.89 -14.32
N LEU A 103 35.75 10.28 -13.76
CA LEU A 103 34.56 10.70 -14.52
C LEU A 103 34.87 11.92 -15.43
N THR A 104 34.40 11.88 -16.68
CA THR A 104 34.36 13.08 -17.53
C THR A 104 33.10 13.90 -17.22
N LEU A 105 33.07 15.17 -17.66
CA LEU A 105 31.87 16.02 -17.54
C LEU A 105 30.60 15.36 -18.11
N LYS A 106 30.74 14.58 -19.19
CA LYS A 106 29.62 13.85 -19.80
C LYS A 106 29.12 12.70 -18.91
N ASP A 107 30.03 12.03 -18.23
CA ASP A 107 29.66 10.91 -17.35
C ASP A 107 28.94 11.43 -16.10
N PHE A 108 29.33 12.60 -15.59
CA PHE A 108 28.59 13.35 -14.56
C PHE A 108 27.19 13.81 -15.04
N GLU A 109 27.05 14.27 -16.29
CA GLU A 109 25.75 14.59 -16.88
C GLU A 109 24.84 13.34 -17.00
N ASP A 110 25.40 12.18 -17.40
CA ASP A 110 24.67 10.91 -17.46
C ASP A 110 24.33 10.35 -16.06
N GLU A 111 25.19 10.49 -15.06
CA GLU A 111 24.88 10.16 -13.65
C GLU A 111 23.74 11.05 -13.12
N LEU A 112 23.84 12.36 -13.29
CA LEU A 112 22.83 13.31 -12.79
C LEU A 112 21.46 13.09 -13.45
N ALA A 113 21.44 12.75 -14.74
CA ALA A 113 20.21 12.37 -15.44
C ALA A 113 19.63 11.03 -14.95
N ALA A 114 20.47 10.08 -14.52
CA ALA A 114 20.03 8.84 -13.88
C ALA A 114 19.43 9.09 -12.49
N VAL A 115 20.08 9.93 -11.65
CA VAL A 115 19.55 10.35 -10.33
C VAL A 115 18.18 11.01 -10.49
N ALA A 116 18.06 11.96 -11.44
CA ALA A 116 16.81 12.67 -11.69
C ALA A 116 15.67 11.75 -12.16
N LEU A 117 15.96 10.73 -12.97
CA LEU A 117 14.97 9.70 -13.32
C LEU A 117 14.47 8.93 -12.08
N VAL A 118 15.38 8.52 -11.20
CA VAL A 118 15.04 7.72 -10.00
C VAL A 118 14.32 8.55 -8.93
N GLN A 119 14.64 9.84 -8.80
CA GLN A 119 13.88 10.76 -7.93
C GLN A 119 12.50 11.11 -8.49
N ALA A 120 12.29 11.01 -9.80
CA ALA A 120 10.97 11.22 -10.43
C ALA A 120 10.00 10.03 -10.27
N LEU A 121 10.42 8.92 -9.65
CA LEU A 121 9.56 7.76 -9.39
C LEU A 121 8.67 7.98 -8.15
N PRO A 122 7.33 7.86 -8.27
CA PRO A 122 6.45 7.83 -7.10
C PRO A 122 6.63 6.56 -6.26
N MET A 123 6.21 6.60 -4.99
CA MET A 123 6.45 5.55 -3.98
C MET A 123 5.88 4.16 -4.34
N GLU A 124 4.94 4.07 -5.28
CA GLU A 124 4.47 2.79 -5.85
C GLU A 124 5.60 2.00 -6.53
N TYR A 125 6.63 2.68 -7.06
CA TYR A 125 7.85 2.07 -7.61
C TYR A 125 8.95 1.89 -6.56
N SER A 126 8.68 1.95 -5.25
CA SER A 126 9.69 1.81 -4.19
C SER A 126 10.52 0.52 -4.30
N SER A 127 9.90 -0.61 -4.67
CA SER A 127 10.61 -1.87 -4.96
C SER A 127 11.50 -1.79 -6.19
N PHE A 128 11.07 -1.09 -7.24
CA PHE A 128 11.86 -0.85 -8.45
C PHE A 128 13.01 0.14 -8.20
N ARG A 129 12.76 1.24 -7.45
CA ARG A 129 13.80 2.16 -6.95
C ARG A 129 14.86 1.41 -6.15
N SER A 130 14.45 0.48 -5.28
CA SER A 130 15.39 -0.39 -4.55
C SER A 130 16.18 -1.32 -5.49
N ALA A 131 15.55 -1.87 -6.53
CA ALA A 131 16.23 -2.72 -7.52
C ALA A 131 17.22 -1.95 -8.41
N LEU A 132 16.94 -0.68 -8.72
CA LEU A 132 17.87 0.20 -9.45
C LEU A 132 19.15 0.50 -8.64
N LEU A 133 19.07 0.51 -7.31
CA LEU A 133 20.22 0.60 -6.40
C LEU A 133 21.01 -0.72 -6.27
N LEU A 134 20.64 -1.76 -7.03
CA LEU A 134 21.40 -3.01 -7.16
C LEU A 134 22.02 -3.18 -8.56
N LEU A 135 21.96 -2.15 -9.42
CA LEU A 135 22.61 -2.15 -10.72
C LEU A 135 24.12 -1.96 -10.59
N THR A 136 24.90 -2.76 -11.34
CA THR A 136 26.37 -2.66 -11.35
C THR A 136 26.89 -1.40 -12.04
N ASN A 137 26.07 -0.75 -12.87
CA ASN A 137 26.33 0.55 -13.50
C ASN A 137 25.07 1.42 -13.34
N PHE A 138 25.23 2.72 -13.04
CA PHE A 138 24.12 3.67 -12.86
C PHE A 138 24.23 4.86 -13.84
N ASP A 139 24.57 4.55 -15.10
CA ASP A 139 24.51 5.54 -16.18
C ASP A 139 23.06 5.74 -16.68
N PHE A 140 22.79 6.92 -17.26
CA PHE A 140 21.47 7.28 -17.79
C PHE A 140 20.87 6.23 -18.73
N LYS A 141 21.70 5.57 -19.56
CA LYS A 141 21.22 4.58 -20.53
C LYS A 141 20.82 3.29 -19.81
N THR A 142 21.63 2.77 -18.90
CA THR A 142 21.31 1.56 -18.12
C THR A 142 20.05 1.75 -17.28
N VAL A 143 19.91 2.89 -16.59
CA VAL A 143 18.69 3.20 -15.82
C VAL A 143 17.48 3.37 -16.74
N LYS A 144 17.61 4.06 -17.88
CA LYS A 144 16.54 4.20 -18.87
C LYS A 144 16.11 2.87 -19.50
N ASP A 145 17.05 1.98 -19.82
CA ASP A 145 16.74 0.65 -20.36
C ASP A 145 16.02 -0.20 -19.30
N ALA A 146 16.37 -0.07 -18.01
CA ALA A 146 15.64 -0.67 -16.90
C ALA A 146 14.21 -0.10 -16.74
N PHE A 147 14.00 1.22 -16.86
CA PHE A 147 12.66 1.83 -16.88
C PHE A 147 11.81 1.30 -18.06
N LEU A 148 12.41 1.16 -19.24
CA LEU A 148 11.76 0.59 -20.42
C LEU A 148 11.50 -0.92 -20.30
N GLN A 149 12.21 -1.63 -19.41
CA GLN A 149 11.92 -3.02 -19.06
C GLN A 149 10.80 -3.09 -18.02
N GLU A 150 10.82 -2.27 -16.98
CA GLU A 150 9.77 -2.29 -15.95
C GLU A 150 8.43 -1.82 -16.48
N GLN A 151 8.42 -0.82 -17.37
CA GLN A 151 7.21 -0.45 -18.11
C GLN A 151 6.68 -1.60 -18.97
N LYS A 152 7.54 -2.48 -19.53
CA LYS A 152 7.10 -3.70 -20.22
C LYS A 152 6.60 -4.76 -19.24
N ASN A 153 7.19 -4.90 -18.06
CA ASN A 153 6.71 -5.82 -17.02
C ASN A 153 5.30 -5.44 -16.56
N HIS A 154 5.08 -4.15 -16.25
CA HIS A 154 3.75 -3.61 -15.96
C HIS A 154 2.79 -3.76 -17.15
N GLN A 155 3.24 -3.50 -18.38
CA GLN A 155 2.41 -3.70 -19.58
C GLN A 155 2.09 -5.17 -19.86
N LEU A 156 2.94 -6.14 -19.49
CA LEU A 156 2.68 -7.57 -19.63
C LEU A 156 1.66 -8.03 -18.58
N CYS A 157 1.82 -7.63 -17.32
CA CYS A 157 0.82 -7.88 -16.27
C CYS A 157 -0.56 -7.25 -16.64
N ALA A 158 -0.54 -6.04 -17.22
CA ALA A 158 -1.71 -5.41 -17.80
C ALA A 158 -2.20 -6.07 -19.12
N ALA A 159 -1.35 -6.77 -19.87
CA ALA A 159 -1.70 -7.44 -21.13
C ALA A 159 -2.34 -8.80 -20.91
N ASP A 160 -1.89 -9.58 -19.92
CA ASP A 160 -2.60 -10.78 -19.46
C ASP A 160 -3.97 -10.39 -18.90
N SER A 161 -4.04 -9.29 -18.15
CA SER A 161 -5.31 -8.66 -17.73
C SER A 161 -6.15 -8.18 -18.93
N ALA A 162 -5.53 -7.67 -20.00
CA ALA A 162 -6.22 -7.16 -21.19
C ALA A 162 -6.62 -8.24 -22.21
N LEU A 163 -6.00 -9.42 -22.18
CA LEU A 163 -6.43 -10.58 -22.96
C LEU A 163 -7.80 -11.09 -22.47
N ALA A 164 -8.10 -10.93 -21.18
CA ALA A 164 -9.44 -11.13 -20.63
C ALA A 164 -10.43 -9.99 -20.97
N LEU A 165 -9.96 -8.85 -21.50
CA LEU A 165 -10.76 -7.63 -21.74
C LEU A 165 -11.03 -7.30 -23.21
N LYS A 166 -10.36 -7.95 -24.18
CA LYS A 166 -10.47 -7.64 -25.62
C LYS A 166 -11.75 -8.15 -26.31
N VAL A 167 -12.84 -8.36 -25.58
CA VAL A 167 -14.17 -8.73 -26.11
C VAL A 167 -15.26 -7.78 -25.61
N SER A 168 -15.08 -6.46 -25.80
CA SER A 168 -16.16 -5.48 -25.73
C SER A 168 -15.87 -4.20 -26.53
N THR A 169 -16.58 -4.01 -27.64
CA THR A 169 -16.77 -2.68 -28.28
C THR A 169 -17.73 -1.81 -27.43
N PRO A 170 -17.76 -0.48 -27.61
CA PRO A 170 -18.16 0.44 -26.53
C PRO A 170 -19.66 0.47 -26.24
N ALA A 171 -20.04 0.34 -24.95
CA ALA A 171 -21.42 0.47 -24.50
C ALA A 171 -21.56 0.98 -23.04
N LYS A 172 -21.83 2.29 -22.88
CA LYS A 172 -22.35 2.97 -21.66
C LYS A 172 -21.44 2.95 -20.39
N PRO A 173 -21.78 3.72 -19.34
CA PRO A 173 -20.86 4.00 -18.23
C PRO A 173 -20.44 2.76 -17.43
N SER A 174 -19.22 2.79 -16.91
CA SER A 174 -18.69 1.77 -16.01
C SER A 174 -19.54 1.66 -14.74
N SER A 175 -19.93 0.44 -14.40
CA SER A 175 -20.47 0.14 -13.07
C SER A 175 -19.30 0.05 -12.09
N GLN A 176 -19.13 1.05 -11.23
CA GLN A 176 -18.16 0.97 -10.14
C GLN A 176 -18.51 -0.22 -9.23
N SER A 177 -17.48 -0.96 -8.79
CA SER A 177 -17.63 -2.00 -7.78
C SER A 177 -17.98 -1.35 -6.44
N VAL A 178 -19.14 -1.67 -5.88
CA VAL A 178 -19.64 -1.09 -4.62
C VAL A 178 -20.11 -2.20 -3.69
N VAL A 179 -19.79 -2.06 -2.40
CA VAL A 179 -19.89 -3.14 -1.42
C VAL A 179 -21.13 -2.97 -0.56
N TYR A 180 -21.88 -4.06 -0.39
CA TYR A 180 -23.15 -4.07 0.32
C TYR A 180 -23.24 -5.10 1.44
N PHE A 181 -23.94 -4.72 2.52
CA PHE A 181 -24.76 -5.68 3.24
C PHE A 181 -26.18 -5.67 2.66
N ILE A 182 -26.87 -6.81 2.71
CA ILE A 182 -28.23 -6.98 2.21
C ILE A 182 -29.04 -7.66 3.32
N ALA A 183 -30.00 -6.94 3.91
CA ALA A 183 -30.83 -7.43 5.00
C ALA A 183 -32.29 -7.59 4.59
N ASN A 184 -33.00 -8.58 5.14
CA ASN A 184 -34.45 -8.65 4.97
C ASN A 184 -35.12 -7.46 5.68
N ILE A 185 -36.22 -6.92 5.15
CA ILE A 185 -36.87 -5.76 5.76
C ILE A 185 -37.53 -6.06 7.12
N ARG A 186 -37.97 -7.30 7.34
CA ARG A 186 -38.79 -7.67 8.52
C ARG A 186 -38.07 -8.58 9.50
N SER A 187 -37.35 -9.59 9.01
CA SER A 187 -36.52 -10.46 9.85
C SER A 187 -35.14 -9.79 10.04
N PRO A 188 -34.56 -9.76 11.25
CA PRO A 188 -33.31 -9.05 11.55
C PRO A 188 -32.05 -9.80 11.06
N VAL A 189 -32.09 -10.24 9.79
CA VAL A 189 -31.11 -11.12 9.15
C VAL A 189 -30.60 -10.55 7.83
N ARG A 190 -29.36 -10.87 7.50
CA ARG A 190 -28.65 -10.57 6.26
C ARG A 190 -28.49 -11.83 5.41
N ILE A 191 -28.33 -11.64 4.10
CA ILE A 191 -27.85 -12.68 3.18
C ILE A 191 -26.38 -12.94 3.51
N ASP A 192 -26.06 -14.17 3.90
CA ASP A 192 -24.72 -14.64 4.25
C ASP A 192 -24.35 -15.87 3.41
N LEU A 193 -23.04 -16.08 3.20
CA LEU A 193 -22.51 -17.30 2.58
C LEU A 193 -21.94 -18.19 3.68
N ALA A 194 -22.50 -19.38 3.88
CA ALA A 194 -22.28 -20.17 5.08
C ALA A 194 -20.79 -20.33 5.44
N GLN A 195 -20.43 -19.85 6.64
CA GLN A 195 -19.05 -19.83 7.20
C GLN A 195 -18.03 -18.98 6.41
N GLY A 196 -18.45 -18.28 5.35
CA GLY A 196 -17.57 -17.60 4.39
C GLY A 196 -16.82 -18.55 3.45
N ASN A 197 -17.28 -19.79 3.29
CA ASN A 197 -16.55 -20.82 2.56
C ASN A 197 -16.52 -20.55 1.04
N SER A 198 -15.35 -20.73 0.42
CA SER A 198 -15.08 -20.52 -1.00
C SER A 198 -15.36 -21.73 -1.90
N GLN A 199 -15.75 -22.87 -1.32
CA GLN A 199 -16.12 -24.07 -2.08
C GLN A 199 -17.41 -23.85 -2.89
N ASP A 200 -17.43 -24.39 -4.11
CA ASP A 200 -18.63 -24.42 -4.96
C ASP A 200 -19.80 -25.12 -4.26
N LYS A 201 -21.02 -24.62 -4.51
CA LYS A 201 -22.28 -25.05 -3.86
C LYS A 201 -22.36 -24.75 -2.36
N THR A 202 -21.48 -23.93 -1.78
CA THR A 202 -21.63 -23.43 -0.39
C THR A 202 -22.97 -22.71 -0.23
N ARG A 203 -23.81 -23.15 0.71
CA ARG A 203 -25.17 -22.61 0.91
C ARG A 203 -25.17 -21.11 1.19
N VAL A 204 -26.10 -20.38 0.58
CA VAL A 204 -26.46 -19.02 1.02
C VAL A 204 -27.60 -19.11 2.04
N VAL A 205 -27.44 -18.40 3.16
CA VAL A 205 -28.28 -18.50 4.37
C VAL A 205 -28.58 -17.12 4.95
N ALA A 206 -29.51 -17.08 5.90
CA ALA A 206 -29.80 -15.92 6.72
C ALA A 206 -28.87 -15.88 7.96
N TRP A 207 -28.35 -14.70 8.32
CA TRP A 207 -27.56 -14.52 9.56
C TRP A 207 -27.79 -13.15 10.22
N SER A 208 -27.62 -13.02 11.54
CA SER A 208 -28.04 -11.85 12.32
C SER A 208 -27.37 -10.51 11.94
N LYS A 209 -28.16 -9.42 11.91
CA LYS A 209 -27.80 -8.04 11.46
C LYS A 209 -27.10 -7.15 12.51
N TYR A 210 -26.25 -6.23 12.03
CA TYR A 210 -25.92 -4.92 12.64
C TYR A 210 -25.68 -3.83 11.56
N ASP A 211 -26.73 -3.04 11.22
CA ASP A 211 -26.92 -1.70 10.54
C ASP A 211 -25.89 -1.08 9.54
N MET A 212 -26.19 -0.19 8.53
CA MET A 212 -27.30 0.24 7.59
C MET A 212 -26.77 1.40 6.65
N THR A 213 -27.18 1.87 5.43
CA THR A 213 -28.17 1.75 4.27
C THR A 213 -27.47 2.32 2.96
N GLN A 214 -27.89 2.44 1.66
CA GLN A 214 -28.90 1.89 0.68
C GLN A 214 -28.61 2.41 -0.79
N THR A 215 -28.91 1.67 -1.91
CA THR A 215 -28.72 2.10 -3.36
C THR A 215 -29.70 1.47 -4.40
N ASP A 216 -29.59 1.78 -5.72
CA ASP A 216 -30.68 1.69 -6.75
C ASP A 216 -30.49 0.76 -8.00
N ASN A 217 -31.34 0.93 -9.05
CA ASN A 217 -31.67 -0.01 -10.16
C ASN A 217 -30.58 -0.23 -11.24
N ILE A 218 -29.86 -1.36 -11.24
CA ILE A 218 -29.09 -1.90 -12.39
C ILE A 218 -29.17 -3.47 -12.37
N ARG A 219 -28.63 -4.15 -13.39
CA ARG A 219 -28.21 -5.57 -13.27
C ARG A 219 -26.86 -5.66 -12.57
N TYR A 220 -26.69 -6.66 -11.72
CA TYR A 220 -25.46 -6.91 -10.97
C TYR A 220 -25.10 -8.40 -10.93
N THR A 221 -23.86 -8.69 -10.57
CA THR A 221 -23.45 -10.00 -10.05
C THR A 221 -23.04 -9.80 -8.58
N PHE A 222 -23.56 -10.62 -7.66
CA PHE A 222 -23.12 -10.54 -6.26
C PHE A 222 -21.94 -11.47 -6.03
N ARG A 223 -20.80 -10.93 -5.58
CA ARG A 223 -19.62 -11.68 -5.14
C ARG A 223 -19.49 -11.54 -3.62
N ASN A 224 -19.36 -12.65 -2.90
CA ASN A 224 -19.18 -12.62 -1.45
C ASN A 224 -17.73 -12.28 -1.11
N LEU A 225 -17.52 -11.28 -0.24
CA LEU A 225 -16.17 -10.76 0.08
C LEU A 225 -15.23 -11.83 0.64
N ARG A 226 -15.74 -12.75 1.46
CA ARG A 226 -14.94 -13.74 2.18
C ARG A 226 -14.84 -15.08 1.42
N GLY A 227 -15.90 -15.49 0.74
CA GLY A 227 -15.87 -16.70 -0.10
C GLY A 227 -15.23 -16.48 -1.47
N GLY A 228 -15.10 -15.24 -1.96
CA GLY A 228 -14.66 -14.92 -3.33
C GLY A 228 -15.63 -15.34 -4.44
N THR A 229 -16.52 -16.30 -4.16
CA THR A 229 -17.56 -16.85 -5.04
C THR A 229 -18.73 -15.91 -5.29
N TYR A 230 -19.51 -16.21 -6.33
CA TYR A 230 -20.69 -15.48 -6.77
C TYR A 230 -22.00 -16.16 -6.31
N MET A 231 -22.98 -15.34 -5.93
CA MET A 231 -24.34 -15.80 -5.61
C MET A 231 -25.00 -16.34 -6.89
N THR A 232 -25.33 -17.63 -6.86
CA THR A 232 -25.72 -18.41 -8.04
C THR A 232 -27.00 -19.19 -7.75
N LEU A 233 -27.94 -19.18 -8.70
CA LEU A 233 -29.17 -19.97 -8.63
C LEU A 233 -28.97 -21.38 -9.22
N ASP A 234 -29.45 -22.43 -8.54
CA ASP A 234 -29.22 -23.84 -8.95
C ASP A 234 -29.96 -24.27 -10.22
N SER A 235 -31.05 -23.60 -10.56
CA SER A 235 -31.90 -23.91 -11.71
C SER A 235 -32.39 -22.65 -12.41
N ASP A 236 -32.52 -22.73 -13.74
CA ASP A 236 -33.17 -21.73 -14.58
C ASP A 236 -34.70 -21.90 -14.66
N ALA A 237 -35.26 -22.93 -14.01
CA ALA A 237 -36.71 -23.13 -13.93
C ALA A 237 -37.42 -22.03 -13.11
N PHE A 238 -38.52 -21.50 -13.64
CA PHE A 238 -39.44 -20.64 -12.89
C PHE A 238 -40.31 -21.49 -11.94
N GLN A 239 -39.73 -21.86 -10.80
CA GLN A 239 -40.36 -22.66 -9.76
C GLN A 239 -40.03 -22.10 -8.36
N ASP A 240 -40.68 -22.65 -7.33
CA ASP A 240 -40.41 -22.29 -5.94
C ASP A 240 -39.28 -23.15 -5.36
N ASP A 241 -38.72 -22.69 -4.25
CA ASP A 241 -37.69 -23.38 -3.46
C ASP A 241 -36.42 -23.82 -4.23
N VAL A 242 -35.98 -23.02 -5.22
CA VAL A 242 -34.74 -23.24 -5.98
C VAL A 242 -33.51 -22.82 -5.17
N PRO A 243 -32.57 -23.71 -4.82
CA PRO A 243 -31.42 -23.36 -3.98
C PRO A 243 -30.56 -22.21 -4.54
N ILE A 244 -30.07 -21.34 -3.63
CA ILE A 244 -29.05 -20.33 -3.92
C ILE A 244 -27.78 -20.67 -3.14
N TYR A 245 -26.63 -20.54 -3.81
CA TYR A 245 -25.32 -20.90 -3.26
C TYR A 245 -24.20 -19.98 -3.78
N GLY A 246 -23.03 -20.03 -3.14
CA GLY A 246 -21.77 -19.51 -3.67
C GLY A 246 -21.13 -20.50 -4.66
N GLN A 247 -20.74 -20.01 -5.84
CA GLN A 247 -19.97 -20.75 -6.84
C GLN A 247 -19.01 -19.82 -7.58
N ASN A 248 -17.88 -20.35 -8.03
CA ASN A 248 -16.90 -19.63 -8.85
C ASN A 248 -17.53 -19.04 -10.13
N ARG A 249 -16.89 -18.01 -10.71
CA ARG A 249 -17.45 -17.27 -11.84
C ARG A 249 -17.58 -18.15 -13.08
N GLY A 250 -18.79 -18.26 -13.64
CA GLY A 250 -19.04 -19.03 -14.86
C GLY A 250 -20.31 -19.89 -14.80
N GLY A 251 -20.32 -20.99 -15.56
CA GLY A 251 -21.49 -21.83 -15.74
C GLY A 251 -22.50 -21.23 -16.72
N VAL A 252 -23.80 -21.41 -16.45
CA VAL A 252 -24.88 -20.96 -17.34
C VAL A 252 -25.14 -19.46 -17.16
N THR A 253 -25.01 -18.70 -18.25
CA THR A 253 -25.32 -17.25 -18.32
C THR A 253 -26.68 -16.95 -17.68
N GLY A 254 -26.76 -15.85 -16.93
CA GLY A 254 -27.96 -15.46 -16.18
C GLY A 254 -28.13 -16.11 -14.80
N ARG A 255 -27.53 -17.27 -14.49
CA ARG A 255 -27.66 -17.88 -13.14
C ARG A 255 -26.90 -17.12 -12.04
N GLN A 256 -25.87 -16.35 -12.42
CA GLN A 256 -25.09 -15.46 -11.55
C GLN A 256 -25.47 -13.97 -11.68
N GLU A 257 -26.41 -13.66 -12.59
CA GLU A 257 -26.90 -12.30 -12.83
C GLU A 257 -28.20 -12.04 -12.07
N TRP A 258 -28.28 -10.85 -11.48
CA TRP A 258 -29.41 -10.44 -10.66
C TRP A 258 -29.83 -9.03 -11.05
N LEU A 259 -31.10 -8.87 -11.41
CA LEU A 259 -31.73 -7.57 -11.56
C LEU A 259 -32.17 -7.10 -10.17
N ILE A 260 -31.72 -5.92 -9.74
CA ILE A 260 -32.19 -5.29 -8.51
C ILE A 260 -33.19 -4.21 -8.90
N ARG A 261 -34.36 -4.17 -8.26
CA ARG A 261 -35.30 -3.05 -8.40
C ARG A 261 -35.86 -2.58 -7.08
N LYS A 262 -35.91 -1.26 -6.92
CA LYS A 262 -36.68 -0.57 -5.87
C LYS A 262 -38.18 -0.79 -6.10
N THR A 263 -38.90 -1.10 -5.02
CA THR A 263 -40.36 -1.15 -4.92
C THR A 263 -40.82 -0.11 -3.89
N GLN A 264 -42.12 -0.06 -3.55
CA GLN A 264 -42.62 0.84 -2.52
C GLN A 264 -42.02 0.53 -1.13
N GLU A 265 -41.82 -0.76 -0.84
CA GLU A 265 -41.44 -1.26 0.48
C GLU A 265 -39.94 -1.55 0.63
N GLY A 266 -39.15 -1.59 -0.47
CA GLY A 266 -37.73 -1.96 -0.38
C GLY A 266 -37.14 -2.31 -1.74
N TYR A 267 -36.32 -3.35 -1.81
CA TYR A 267 -35.75 -3.86 -3.06
C TYR A 267 -36.11 -5.33 -3.26
N LYS A 268 -36.54 -5.67 -4.48
CA LYS A 268 -36.63 -7.07 -4.92
C LYS A 268 -35.39 -7.41 -5.76
N ILE A 269 -34.89 -8.62 -5.58
CA ILE A 269 -33.73 -9.15 -6.31
C ILE A 269 -34.25 -10.31 -7.16
N GLY A 270 -34.27 -10.15 -8.49
CA GLY A 270 -34.79 -11.13 -9.44
C GLY A 270 -33.69 -11.71 -10.32
N ASN A 271 -33.58 -13.03 -10.41
CA ASN A 271 -32.59 -13.69 -11.27
C ASN A 271 -32.89 -13.41 -12.76
N THR A 272 -31.86 -13.15 -13.59
CA THR A 272 -32.11 -12.73 -14.98
C THR A 272 -32.52 -13.87 -15.92
N ILE A 273 -32.22 -15.14 -15.61
CA ILE A 273 -32.68 -16.29 -16.42
C ILE A 273 -34.04 -16.81 -15.94
N SER A 274 -34.16 -17.30 -14.70
CA SER A 274 -35.37 -17.97 -14.19
C SER A 274 -36.56 -17.04 -13.93
N LYS A 275 -36.29 -15.74 -13.74
CA LYS A 275 -37.26 -14.72 -13.26
C LYS A 275 -37.78 -14.96 -11.83
N THR A 276 -37.24 -15.92 -11.09
CA THR A 276 -37.52 -16.11 -9.66
C THR A 276 -36.82 -15.03 -8.83
N PHE A 277 -37.34 -14.76 -7.63
CA PHE A 277 -36.85 -13.75 -6.70
C PHE A 277 -36.10 -14.38 -5.54
N VAL A 278 -35.12 -13.67 -5.01
CA VAL A 278 -34.43 -14.04 -3.76
C VAL A 278 -35.42 -13.90 -2.60
N ASP A 279 -35.69 -15.02 -1.92
CA ASP A 279 -36.69 -15.18 -0.87
C ASP A 279 -36.04 -15.75 0.40
N LEU A 280 -36.34 -15.13 1.54
CA LEU A 280 -36.07 -15.66 2.88
C LEU A 280 -37.11 -16.71 3.22
N TYR A 281 -36.75 -18.00 3.12
CA TYR A 281 -37.70 -19.12 3.22
C TYR A 281 -38.59 -19.04 4.47
N TYR A 282 -39.90 -18.84 4.24
CA TYR A 282 -40.94 -18.60 5.25
C TYR A 282 -40.65 -17.47 6.28
N GLY A 283 -39.77 -16.52 5.96
CA GLY A 283 -39.47 -15.36 6.81
C GLY A 283 -38.63 -15.67 8.05
N GLY A 284 -37.87 -16.77 8.05
CA GLY A 284 -37.15 -17.29 9.22
C GLY A 284 -36.00 -16.43 9.77
N GLY A 285 -35.39 -16.91 10.86
CA GLY A 285 -34.22 -16.32 11.51
C GLY A 285 -32.89 -16.81 10.93
N SER A 286 -31.82 -16.80 11.73
CA SER A 286 -30.51 -17.34 11.34
C SER A 286 -30.58 -18.81 10.84
N ASP A 287 -29.61 -19.21 10.01
CA ASP A 287 -29.50 -20.53 9.33
C ASP A 287 -30.63 -20.89 8.36
N THR A 288 -31.71 -20.09 8.29
CA THR A 288 -32.76 -20.19 7.28
C THR A 288 -32.15 -20.11 5.88
N LYS A 289 -32.52 -21.03 4.99
CA LYS A 289 -32.04 -21.03 3.60
C LYS A 289 -32.56 -19.80 2.83
N ILE A 290 -31.71 -19.22 2.00
CA ILE A 290 -32.11 -18.24 1.00
C ILE A 290 -32.32 -18.99 -0.32
N THR A 291 -33.41 -18.66 -1.03
CA THR A 291 -33.88 -19.44 -2.18
C THR A 291 -34.42 -18.56 -3.30
N GLY A 292 -34.45 -19.08 -4.53
CA GLY A 292 -35.32 -18.58 -5.58
C GLY A 292 -36.76 -18.99 -5.30
N TRP A 293 -37.70 -18.05 -5.46
CA TRP A 293 -39.14 -18.27 -5.35
C TRP A 293 -39.91 -17.50 -6.43
N ARG A 294 -41.08 -17.98 -6.87
CA ARG A 294 -41.88 -17.27 -7.88
C ARG A 294 -42.56 -16.04 -7.30
N SER A 295 -42.58 -14.97 -8.08
CA SER A 295 -43.36 -13.76 -7.83
C SER A 295 -43.35 -12.90 -9.10
N ASP A 296 -43.79 -11.65 -8.99
CA ASP A 296 -43.57 -10.58 -9.96
C ASP A 296 -42.96 -9.35 -9.24
N TRP A 297 -42.74 -8.27 -9.98
CA TRP A 297 -42.09 -7.05 -9.46
C TRP A 297 -42.99 -6.16 -8.59
N ASN A 298 -44.30 -6.29 -8.73
CA ASN A 298 -45.31 -5.43 -8.10
C ASN A 298 -45.91 -6.09 -6.85
N THR A 299 -46.02 -7.42 -6.83
CA THR A 299 -46.45 -8.17 -5.64
C THR A 299 -45.48 -7.98 -4.48
N PHE A 300 -45.97 -7.37 -3.41
CA PHE A 300 -45.28 -7.28 -2.13
C PHE A 300 -45.24 -8.64 -1.44
N ASN A 301 -44.04 -9.08 -1.07
CA ASN A 301 -43.79 -10.23 -0.20
C ASN A 301 -42.64 -9.85 0.73
N VAL A 302 -42.87 -9.85 2.04
CA VAL A 302 -41.86 -9.45 3.05
C VAL A 302 -40.58 -10.30 2.96
N ASN A 303 -40.69 -11.56 2.54
CA ASN A 303 -39.54 -12.47 2.39
C ASN A 303 -38.64 -12.09 1.21
N GLN A 304 -39.18 -11.37 0.22
CA GLN A 304 -38.50 -10.94 -1.01
C GLN A 304 -38.16 -9.44 -1.03
N SER A 305 -38.55 -8.71 0.02
CA SER A 305 -38.20 -7.31 0.22
C SER A 305 -36.92 -7.20 1.05
N TRP A 306 -35.87 -6.69 0.41
CA TRP A 306 -34.54 -6.52 0.96
C TRP A 306 -34.21 -5.03 1.12
N THR A 307 -33.50 -4.70 2.18
CA THR A 307 -32.82 -3.41 2.37
C THR A 307 -31.36 -3.58 1.98
N PHE A 308 -30.90 -2.72 1.07
CA PHE A 308 -29.48 -2.63 0.74
C PHE A 308 -28.78 -1.68 1.71
N GLU A 309 -27.48 -1.88 1.89
CA GLU A 309 -26.65 -1.07 2.76
C GLU A 309 -25.28 -0.85 2.15
N LEU A 310 -24.93 0.41 1.86
CA LEU A 310 -23.67 0.76 1.24
C LEU A 310 -22.57 0.86 2.31
N VAL A 311 -21.69 -0.14 2.37
CA VAL A 311 -20.55 -0.16 3.31
C VAL A 311 -19.25 0.36 2.69
N SER A 312 -19.21 0.61 1.38
CA SER A 312 -18.10 1.31 0.71
C SER A 312 -18.37 2.80 0.49
N GLN A 313 -17.34 3.53 0.05
CA GLN A 313 -17.44 4.85 -0.58
C GLN A 313 -16.52 4.95 -1.79
N THR A 314 -16.90 5.75 -2.77
CA THR A 314 -15.99 6.21 -3.82
C THR A 314 -14.95 7.19 -3.27
N HIS A 315 -13.81 7.31 -3.92
CA HIS A 315 -12.78 8.32 -3.59
C HIS A 315 -13.35 9.75 -3.52
N ALA A 316 -14.27 10.11 -4.41
CA ALA A 316 -14.89 11.43 -4.43
C ALA A 316 -15.74 11.70 -3.17
N GLU A 317 -16.43 10.69 -2.62
CA GLU A 317 -17.17 10.82 -1.35
C GLU A 317 -16.24 10.94 -0.14
N VAL A 318 -15.09 10.27 -0.18
CA VAL A 318 -14.03 10.36 0.84
C VAL A 318 -13.41 11.76 0.86
N ASP A 319 -13.02 12.29 -0.31
CA ASP A 319 -12.52 13.67 -0.45
C ASP A 319 -13.57 14.71 -0.03
N ASP A 320 -14.85 14.49 -0.35
CA ASP A 320 -15.94 15.36 0.11
C ASP A 320 -16.08 15.36 1.64
N ALA A 321 -15.87 14.21 2.31
CA ALA A 321 -15.88 14.12 3.76
C ALA A 321 -14.65 14.80 4.40
N ILE A 322 -13.48 14.73 3.77
CA ILE A 322 -12.26 15.45 4.17
C ILE A 322 -12.47 16.96 4.02
N TRP A 323 -12.94 17.42 2.85
CA TRP A 323 -13.10 18.85 2.54
C TRP A 323 -14.15 19.55 3.43
N ARG A 324 -15.17 18.80 3.86
CA ARG A 324 -16.19 19.27 4.83
C ARG A 324 -15.68 19.31 6.27
N ASN A 325 -14.58 18.61 6.60
CA ASN A 325 -14.00 18.64 7.92
C ASN A 325 -13.23 19.97 8.13
N PRO A 326 -13.65 20.82 9.09
CA PRO A 326 -13.06 22.15 9.26
C PRO A 326 -11.58 22.13 9.69
N ILE A 327 -11.10 21.00 10.22
CA ILE A 327 -9.72 20.82 10.67
C ILE A 327 -8.80 20.48 9.48
N LEU A 328 -9.28 19.70 8.52
CA LEU A 328 -8.46 19.17 7.41
C LEU A 328 -8.39 20.11 6.20
N ARG A 329 -9.40 20.97 6.07
CA ARG A 329 -9.65 21.83 4.92
C ARG A 329 -8.50 22.78 4.49
N PRO A 330 -7.60 23.29 5.36
CA PRO A 330 -6.56 24.22 4.92
C PRO A 330 -5.46 23.59 4.07
N GLU A 331 -5.00 22.38 4.43
CA GLU A 331 -3.65 21.89 4.06
C GLU A 331 -3.61 20.40 3.63
N PHE A 332 -4.73 19.65 3.72
CA PHE A 332 -4.71 18.23 3.42
C PHE A 332 -4.54 17.93 1.91
N GLN A 333 -3.36 17.49 1.50
CA GLN A 333 -3.10 16.94 0.18
C GLN A 333 -3.55 15.47 0.11
N SER A 334 -4.70 15.21 -0.53
CA SER A 334 -5.21 13.86 -0.78
C SER A 334 -4.37 13.16 -1.88
N TYR A 335 -3.71 12.06 -1.53
CA TYR A 335 -2.96 11.22 -2.47
C TYR A 335 -3.84 10.05 -2.92
N GLN A 336 -4.14 9.97 -4.21
CA GLN A 336 -5.02 8.92 -4.75
C GLN A 336 -4.34 7.55 -4.67
N SER A 337 -4.94 6.57 -4.00
CA SER A 337 -4.54 5.15 -4.11
C SER A 337 -5.59 4.34 -4.87
N ASP A 338 -6.87 4.48 -4.51
CA ASP A 338 -7.95 3.61 -5.01
C ASP A 338 -9.22 4.39 -5.39
N THR A 339 -10.08 3.76 -6.19
CA THR A 339 -11.34 4.36 -6.67
C THR A 339 -12.53 4.15 -5.73
N VAL A 340 -12.52 3.06 -4.95
CA VAL A 340 -13.56 2.70 -3.97
C VAL A 340 -12.92 2.05 -2.75
N TYR A 341 -13.38 2.45 -1.56
CA TYR A 341 -12.89 1.97 -0.27
C TYR A 341 -14.02 1.34 0.56
N LEU A 342 -13.77 0.17 1.16
CA LEU A 342 -14.59 -0.43 2.20
C LEU A 342 -14.39 0.31 3.52
N ILE A 343 -15.50 0.77 4.12
CA ILE A 343 -15.51 1.47 5.41
C ILE A 343 -15.70 0.45 6.53
N LEU A 344 -14.60 0.01 7.15
CA LEU A 344 -14.66 -0.90 8.30
C LEU A 344 -15.34 -0.23 9.50
N THR A 345 -15.93 -1.04 10.38
CA THR A 345 -16.45 -0.52 11.65
C THR A 345 -15.33 -0.25 12.65
N GLN A 346 -15.51 0.73 13.53
CA GLN A 346 -14.60 0.97 14.67
C GLN A 346 -14.35 -0.31 15.50
N LYS A 347 -15.31 -1.23 15.57
CA LYS A 347 -15.16 -2.54 16.21
C LYS A 347 -14.21 -3.46 15.43
N ALA A 348 -14.30 -3.50 14.10
CA ALA A 348 -13.40 -4.29 13.25
C ALA A 348 -11.97 -3.70 13.27
N LEU A 349 -11.83 -2.38 13.14
CA LEU A 349 -10.55 -1.68 13.28
C LEU A 349 -9.91 -1.92 14.66
N ASN A 350 -10.71 -1.92 15.74
CA ASN A 350 -10.23 -2.30 17.06
C ASN A 350 -9.72 -3.75 17.12
N VAL A 351 -10.37 -4.72 16.48
CA VAL A 351 -9.87 -6.11 16.44
C VAL A 351 -8.50 -6.15 15.77
N ILE A 352 -8.37 -5.52 14.59
CA ILE A 352 -7.09 -5.41 13.86
C ILE A 352 -6.01 -4.76 14.74
N TRP A 353 -6.34 -3.70 15.50
CA TRP A 353 -5.39 -3.05 16.40
C TRP A 353 -4.94 -3.95 17.57
N ASN A 354 -5.87 -4.71 18.17
CA ASN A 354 -5.56 -5.68 19.21
C ASN A 354 -4.67 -6.83 18.68
N GLU A 355 -4.76 -7.16 17.39
CA GLU A 355 -4.01 -8.23 16.72
C GLU A 355 -2.69 -7.74 16.08
N SER A 356 -2.55 -6.43 15.82
CA SER A 356 -1.36 -5.81 15.17
C SER A 356 -0.08 -5.79 16.01
N GLY A 357 -0.15 -6.12 17.31
CA GLY A 357 0.98 -6.04 18.24
C GLY A 357 1.27 -4.64 18.82
N LEU A 358 0.65 -3.57 18.31
CA LEU A 358 0.81 -2.20 18.82
C LEU A 358 0.29 -2.03 20.27
N LYS A 359 -0.67 -2.84 20.69
CA LYS A 359 -1.34 -2.71 21.99
C LYS A 359 -0.38 -2.90 23.17
N GLY A 360 -0.10 -1.82 23.89
CA GLY A 360 0.80 -1.82 25.04
C GLY A 360 2.28 -1.71 24.67
N MET A 361 2.60 -1.56 23.38
CA MET A 361 3.88 -1.06 22.93
C MET A 361 4.07 0.38 23.46
N LYS A 362 5.30 0.74 23.80
CA LYS A 362 5.63 2.09 24.26
C LYS A 362 6.31 2.87 23.14
N PRO A 363 5.94 4.15 22.91
CA PRO A 363 6.73 5.02 22.07
C PRO A 363 8.20 5.08 22.52
N GLN A 364 9.09 5.18 21.54
CA GLN A 364 10.52 5.40 21.72
C GLN A 364 10.95 6.46 20.71
N ASP A 365 11.32 7.64 21.19
CA ASP A 365 11.66 8.82 20.41
C ASP A 365 12.55 8.46 19.19
N GLN A 366 12.10 8.75 17.96
CA GLN A 366 12.81 8.52 16.69
C GLN A 366 13.10 7.04 16.31
N ILE A 367 12.70 6.07 17.14
CA ILE A 367 12.94 4.62 16.92
C ILE A 367 11.63 3.86 16.74
N PHE A 368 10.57 4.31 17.42
CA PHE A 368 9.20 3.84 17.25
C PHE A 368 8.24 4.87 17.84
N ASP A 369 7.97 5.97 17.13
CA ASP A 369 7.07 7.04 17.61
C ASP A 369 5.79 7.19 16.76
N CYS A 370 5.20 8.39 16.68
CA CYS A 370 3.81 8.57 16.27
C CYS A 370 3.51 8.07 14.85
N ASP A 371 4.44 8.24 13.92
CA ASP A 371 4.30 7.85 12.52
C ASP A 371 4.50 6.34 12.31
N ASP A 372 5.48 5.73 12.97
CA ASP A 372 5.66 4.27 13.02
C ASP A 372 4.38 3.55 13.46
N PHE A 373 3.76 4.00 14.57
CA PHE A 373 2.48 3.47 15.03
C PHE A 373 1.38 3.60 13.96
N ALA A 374 1.32 4.74 13.24
CA ALA A 374 0.32 4.99 12.21
C ALA A 374 0.55 4.18 10.92
N PHE A 375 1.81 4.00 10.51
CA PHE A 375 2.19 3.15 9.38
C PHE A 375 1.96 1.67 9.67
N VAL A 376 2.37 1.17 10.84
CA VAL A 376 2.16 -0.23 11.24
C VAL A 376 0.67 -0.55 11.34
N PHE A 377 -0.18 0.36 11.85
CA PHE A 377 -1.62 0.12 11.85
C PHE A 377 -2.22 0.09 10.43
N LYS A 378 -1.82 1.01 9.54
CA LYS A 378 -2.25 0.97 8.13
C LYS A 378 -1.82 -0.33 7.43
N ALA A 379 -0.60 -0.80 7.68
CA ALA A 379 -0.10 -2.08 7.18
C ALA A 379 -0.91 -3.26 7.73
N ALA A 380 -1.23 -3.28 9.03
CA ALA A 380 -2.06 -4.31 9.64
C ALA A 380 -3.48 -4.36 9.05
N VAL A 381 -4.11 -3.21 8.77
CA VAL A 381 -5.43 -3.16 8.10
C VAL A 381 -5.35 -3.68 6.66
N ALA A 382 -4.29 -3.36 5.91
CA ALA A 382 -4.07 -3.89 4.56
C ALA A 382 -3.82 -5.41 4.57
N GLN A 383 -3.00 -5.90 5.50
CA GLN A 383 -2.72 -7.32 5.68
C GLN A 383 -3.97 -8.12 6.09
N TRP A 384 -4.77 -7.60 7.02
CA TRP A 384 -6.07 -8.17 7.40
C TRP A 384 -7.03 -8.23 6.19
N GLY A 385 -7.04 -7.18 5.35
CA GLY A 385 -7.80 -7.19 4.11
C GLY A 385 -7.38 -8.33 3.19
N ASN A 386 -6.10 -8.42 2.86
CA ASN A 386 -5.55 -9.45 1.98
C ASN A 386 -5.71 -10.89 2.52
N SER A 387 -5.81 -11.09 3.85
CA SER A 387 -6.01 -12.41 4.46
C SER A 387 -7.48 -12.79 4.69
N THR A 388 -8.41 -11.83 4.62
CA THR A 388 -9.84 -12.02 4.95
C THR A 388 -10.77 -11.83 3.75
N ILE A 389 -10.33 -11.06 2.75
CA ILE A 389 -11.12 -10.66 1.57
C ILE A 389 -10.55 -11.32 0.32
N HIS A 390 -11.34 -12.16 -0.32
CA HIS A 390 -10.99 -12.93 -1.52
C HIS A 390 -11.65 -12.32 -2.78
N THR A 391 -11.80 -10.99 -2.78
CA THR A 391 -12.43 -10.19 -3.83
C THR A 391 -11.65 -8.92 -4.14
N ASP A 392 -11.46 -8.68 -5.42
CA ASP A 392 -10.81 -7.52 -6.01
C ASP A 392 -11.76 -6.32 -6.25
N GLY A 393 -11.20 -5.18 -6.66
CA GLY A 393 -11.96 -4.02 -7.16
C GLY A 393 -12.30 -2.95 -6.13
N PHE A 394 -11.79 -3.03 -4.91
CA PHE A 394 -11.85 -1.99 -3.87
C PHE A 394 -10.70 -2.17 -2.85
N ALA A 395 -10.36 -1.12 -2.12
CA ALA A 395 -9.41 -1.15 -1.00
C ALA A 395 -10.12 -0.96 0.36
N ILE A 396 -9.38 -0.89 1.46
CA ILE A 396 -9.94 -0.62 2.80
C ILE A 396 -9.57 0.81 3.23
N LEU A 397 -10.54 1.59 3.73
CA LEU A 397 -10.26 2.95 4.21
C LEU A 397 -9.55 2.94 5.57
N CYS A 398 -8.23 2.93 5.53
CA CYS A 398 -7.35 3.35 6.62
C CYS A 398 -6.37 4.39 6.09
N GLY A 399 -6.66 5.65 6.40
CA GLY A 399 -5.76 6.77 6.13
C GLY A 399 -4.68 6.90 7.20
N ILE A 400 -3.62 7.63 6.84
CA ILE A 400 -2.69 8.25 7.78
C ILE A 400 -2.91 9.76 7.66
N LEU A 401 -2.69 10.49 8.75
CA LEU A 401 -2.61 11.93 8.75
C LEU A 401 -1.50 12.36 9.72
N PHE A 402 -0.67 13.28 9.25
CA PHE A 402 0.24 14.06 10.07
C PHE A 402 -0.45 15.40 10.34
N GLY A 403 -0.40 15.88 11.57
CA GLY A 403 -0.94 17.18 11.95
C GLY A 403 -0.13 17.84 13.05
N VAL A 404 -0.25 19.16 13.15
CA VAL A 404 0.39 19.96 14.20
C VAL A 404 -0.66 20.31 15.25
N LYS A 405 -0.29 20.24 16.53
CA LYS A 405 -1.15 20.68 17.63
C LYS A 405 -1.02 22.19 17.83
N ASP A 406 -2.14 22.89 17.93
CA ASP A 406 -2.17 24.31 18.33
C ASP A 406 -1.64 24.47 19.76
N GLY A 407 -0.48 25.12 19.91
CA GLY A 407 0.18 25.31 21.20
C GLY A 407 1.41 26.24 21.14
N PRO A 408 1.98 26.60 22.31
CA PRO A 408 3.21 27.40 22.39
C PRO A 408 4.47 26.61 22.00
N ASN A 409 4.38 25.27 21.98
CA ASN A 409 5.36 24.37 21.38
C ASN A 409 4.70 23.75 20.14
N LEU A 410 5.42 23.71 19.02
CA LEU A 410 5.01 22.97 17.82
C LEU A 410 5.16 21.47 18.10
N ASP A 411 4.04 20.79 18.34
CA ASP A 411 3.97 19.35 18.60
C ASP A 411 3.38 18.68 17.37
N VAL A 412 4.17 17.84 16.69
CA VAL A 412 3.79 17.17 15.44
C VAL A 412 3.39 15.74 15.77
N HIS A 413 2.17 15.35 15.41
CA HIS A 413 1.62 14.04 15.74
C HIS A 413 1.01 13.37 14.51
N ALA A 414 1.36 12.10 14.31
CA ALA A 414 0.77 11.26 13.29
C ALA A 414 -0.28 10.31 13.88
N LEU A 415 -1.40 10.16 13.18
CA LEU A 415 -2.49 9.26 13.56
C LEU A 415 -3.17 8.65 12.33
N ASN A 416 -4.09 7.72 12.55
CA ASN A 416 -4.90 7.15 11.48
C ASN A 416 -6.29 7.78 11.42
N TRP A 417 -6.96 7.63 10.27
CA TRP A 417 -8.35 8.06 10.14
C TRP A 417 -9.14 7.15 9.22
N SER A 418 -10.46 7.20 9.36
CA SER A 418 -11.45 6.56 8.48
C SER A 418 -12.74 7.39 8.50
N ILE A 419 -13.85 6.85 8.00
CA ILE A 419 -15.15 7.52 7.98
C ILE A 419 -16.16 6.76 8.85
N SER A 420 -17.04 7.49 9.53
CA SER A 420 -18.08 6.89 10.38
C SER A 420 -19.07 6.07 9.56
N ASN A 421 -19.36 4.85 10.02
CA ASN A 421 -20.38 3.99 9.39
C ASN A 421 -21.80 4.58 9.56
N SER A 422 -22.06 5.32 10.63
CA SER A 422 -23.37 5.95 10.90
C SER A 422 -23.51 7.34 10.26
N ASN A 423 -22.41 8.06 10.06
CA ASN A 423 -22.37 9.31 9.31
C ASN A 423 -21.29 9.27 8.23
N LYS A 424 -21.70 8.94 7.01
CA LYS A 424 -20.85 8.81 5.82
C LYS A 424 -20.13 10.10 5.40
N GLN A 425 -20.38 11.24 6.04
CA GLN A 425 -19.68 12.51 5.78
C GLN A 425 -18.79 12.94 6.96
N GLN A 426 -18.64 12.10 7.99
CA GLN A 426 -17.83 12.39 9.17
C GLN A 426 -16.55 11.55 9.17
N VAL A 427 -15.41 12.23 9.05
CA VAL A 427 -14.10 11.65 9.38
C VAL A 427 -14.05 11.30 10.86
N VAL A 428 -13.43 10.16 11.18
CA VAL A 428 -13.13 9.72 12.55
C VAL A 428 -11.64 9.43 12.64
N TYR A 429 -10.98 10.04 13.61
CA TYR A 429 -9.58 9.83 13.93
C TYR A 429 -9.42 8.61 14.82
N PHE A 430 -8.29 7.91 14.68
CA PHE A 430 -7.91 6.75 15.47
C PHE A 430 -6.48 6.94 15.98
N GLU A 431 -6.30 6.75 17.28
CA GLU A 431 -5.01 6.87 17.94
C GLU A 431 -4.32 5.49 18.05
N PRO A 432 -3.37 5.15 17.17
CA PRO A 432 -2.74 3.84 17.14
C PRO A 432 -1.92 3.51 18.40
N GLN A 433 -1.49 4.49 19.20
CA GLN A 433 -0.77 4.23 20.45
C GLN A 433 -1.66 3.67 21.57
N ASN A 434 -2.96 3.97 21.58
CA ASN A 434 -3.87 3.62 22.68
C ASN A 434 -5.25 3.07 22.28
N GLY A 435 -5.54 2.95 20.98
CA GLY A 435 -6.74 2.34 20.44
C GLY A 435 -8.02 3.18 20.56
N GLN A 436 -7.92 4.47 20.88
CA GLN A 436 -9.09 5.35 20.99
C GLN A 436 -9.55 5.91 19.63
N PHE A 437 -10.86 6.08 19.49
CA PHE A 437 -11.48 6.77 18.35
C PHE A 437 -12.00 8.14 18.78
N ASN A 438 -11.68 9.18 18.02
CA ASN A 438 -12.08 10.56 18.29
C ASN A 438 -12.75 11.20 17.06
N ILE A 439 -13.71 12.11 17.30
CA ILE A 439 -14.38 12.89 16.25
C ILE A 439 -13.77 14.30 16.06
N ASN A 440 -12.94 14.72 17.02
CA ASN A 440 -12.14 15.94 16.97
C ASN A 440 -10.66 15.55 16.87
N PHE A 441 -9.85 16.41 16.27
CA PHE A 441 -8.39 16.32 16.39
C PHE A 441 -7.96 16.79 17.81
N LEU A 442 -6.75 16.43 18.23
CA LEU A 442 -6.32 16.43 19.64
C LEU A 442 -6.02 17.81 20.23
#